data_AF-A0A662IQH9-F1
#
_entry.id   AF-A0A662IQH9-F1
#
_cell.length_a   1.000
_cell.length_b   1.000
_cell.length_c   1.000
_cell.angle_alpha   90.00
_cell.angle_beta   90.00
_cell.angle_gamma   90.00
#
_symmetry.space_group_name_H-M   'P 1'
#
loop_
_entity.id
_entity.type
_entity.pdbx_description
1 polymer ?
#
loop_
_entity_poly.entity_id
_entity_poly.type
_entity_poly.pdbx_seq_one_letter_code
_entity_poly.pdbx_strand_id
1 'polypeptide(L)'
;MVTCLFECLARRFAEMLTKGDVMELFRMLEERHGTISKACERIGIERRTFYHWRDAKQISSETKAKVLKVALEEHPIDTLEFLARKSRGRTKEVLELLIEFLRRGIIEEEDSKRAEELVKRAEDVINEFSTPITEYLHHEIARLIEAAYSRGFEIKTRSHAGTQLPTTQLGTLVEEQERPCFMMYVETSVSTGTVTVFESEAPQVAPEAHVLKSLERWGRWSTQ
;
A
#
# COMPACT_ATOMS: atom_id res chain seq x y z
N MET A 1 9.75 -14.16 -26.23
CA MET A 1 10.56 -13.33 -25.31
C MET A 1 9.74 -12.80 -24.13
N VAL A 2 8.55 -12.23 -24.35
CA VAL A 2 7.72 -11.65 -23.26
C VAL A 2 7.30 -12.66 -22.18
N THR A 3 7.02 -13.91 -22.54
CA THR A 3 6.66 -14.97 -21.59
C THR A 3 7.79 -15.32 -20.61
N CYS A 4 9.06 -15.25 -21.05
CA CYS A 4 10.22 -15.46 -20.20
C CYS A 4 10.42 -14.28 -19.23
N LEU A 5 10.11 -13.05 -19.67
CA LEU A 5 10.16 -11.85 -18.82
C LEU A 5 9.18 -11.96 -17.64
N PHE A 6 7.91 -12.31 -17.91
CA PHE A 6 6.90 -12.42 -16.86
C PHE A 6 7.19 -13.56 -15.89
N GLU A 7 7.76 -14.66 -16.37
CA GLU A 7 8.18 -15.75 -15.49
C GLU A 7 9.32 -15.34 -14.55
N CYS A 8 10.32 -14.61 -15.06
CA CYS A 8 11.41 -14.06 -14.24
C CYS A 8 10.89 -13.05 -13.21
N LEU A 9 10.00 -12.14 -13.62
CA LEU A 9 9.38 -11.17 -12.72
C LEU A 9 8.54 -11.87 -11.65
N ALA A 10 7.71 -12.83 -12.05
CA ALA A 10 6.86 -13.55 -11.13
C ALA A 10 7.65 -14.29 -10.05
N ARG A 11 8.76 -14.95 -10.43
CA ARG A 11 9.66 -15.60 -9.48
C ARG A 11 10.31 -14.61 -8.52
N ARG A 12 10.79 -13.48 -9.03
CA ARG A 12 11.44 -12.43 -8.23
C ARG A 12 10.51 -11.83 -7.18
N PHE A 13 9.24 -11.59 -7.53
CA PHE A 13 8.27 -10.95 -6.64
C PHE A 13 7.42 -11.96 -5.84
N ALA A 14 7.55 -13.27 -6.09
CA ALA A 14 6.76 -14.29 -5.40
C ALA A 14 6.95 -14.26 -3.87
N GLU A 15 8.19 -14.11 -3.40
CA GLU A 15 8.48 -14.06 -1.96
C GLU A 15 7.91 -12.83 -1.28
N MET A 16 7.76 -11.75 -2.05
CA MET A 16 7.09 -10.56 -1.58
C MET A 16 5.64 -10.93 -1.22
N LEU A 17 4.86 -11.51 -2.11
CA LEU A 17 3.42 -11.67 -1.92
C LEU A 17 3.03 -12.41 -0.62
N THR A 18 2.11 -11.84 0.15
CA THR A 18 1.45 -12.51 1.27
C THR A 18 0.34 -13.43 0.79
N LYS A 19 -0.24 -14.24 1.68
CA LYS A 19 -1.44 -15.03 1.36
C LYS A 19 -2.60 -14.12 0.90
N GLY A 20 -2.81 -12.99 1.56
CA GLY A 20 -3.84 -12.01 1.19
C GLY A 20 -3.64 -11.49 -0.23
N ASP A 21 -2.40 -11.13 -0.58
CA ASP A 21 -2.04 -10.64 -1.91
C ASP A 21 -2.34 -11.68 -3.01
N VAL A 22 -2.05 -12.95 -2.75
CA VAL A 22 -2.34 -14.04 -3.69
C VAL A 22 -3.84 -14.24 -3.88
N MET A 23 -4.62 -14.13 -2.79
CA MET A 23 -6.08 -14.21 -2.86
C MET A 23 -6.67 -13.03 -3.65
N GLU A 24 -6.10 -11.84 -3.51
CA GLU A 24 -6.49 -10.64 -4.25
C GLU A 24 -6.23 -10.81 -5.77
N LEU A 25 -5.01 -11.26 -6.12
CA LEU A 25 -4.67 -11.58 -7.51
C LEU A 25 -5.54 -12.70 -8.09
N PHE A 26 -5.81 -13.75 -7.31
CA PHE A 26 -6.70 -14.82 -7.75
C PHE A 26 -8.11 -14.30 -8.03
N ARG A 27 -8.63 -13.39 -7.19
CA ARG A 27 -9.96 -12.81 -7.38
C ARG A 27 -10.04 -12.01 -8.68
N MET A 28 -9.00 -11.24 -9.00
CA MET A 28 -8.92 -10.52 -10.28
C MET A 28 -8.96 -11.49 -11.48
N LEU A 29 -8.26 -12.63 -11.39
CA LEU A 29 -8.30 -13.68 -12.43
C LEU A 29 -9.67 -14.37 -12.48
N GLU A 30 -10.29 -14.65 -11.34
CA GLU A 30 -11.63 -15.22 -11.26
C GLU A 30 -12.67 -14.30 -11.91
N GLU A 31 -12.61 -12.99 -11.67
CA GLU A 31 -13.53 -12.02 -12.28
C GLU A 31 -13.47 -12.04 -13.82
N ARG A 32 -12.30 -12.31 -14.41
CA ARG A 32 -12.15 -12.45 -15.86
C ARG A 32 -12.65 -13.79 -16.41
N HIS A 33 -12.33 -14.89 -15.73
CA HIS A 33 -12.65 -16.24 -16.20
C HIS A 33 -14.06 -16.71 -15.78
N GLY A 34 -14.71 -15.98 -14.88
CA GLY A 34 -16.07 -16.18 -14.38
C GLY A 34 -16.23 -17.35 -13.40
N THR A 35 -15.24 -18.24 -13.29
CA THR A 35 -15.28 -19.38 -12.36
C THR A 35 -13.91 -19.70 -11.77
N ILE A 36 -13.90 -20.16 -10.52
CA ILE A 36 -12.71 -20.69 -9.83
C ILE A 36 -12.03 -21.78 -10.66
N SER A 37 -12.81 -22.67 -11.29
CA SER A 37 -12.25 -23.80 -12.04
C SER A 37 -11.40 -23.34 -13.22
N LYS A 38 -11.91 -22.39 -14.02
CA LYS A 38 -11.18 -21.86 -15.17
C LYS A 38 -9.96 -21.04 -14.75
N ALA A 39 -10.07 -20.27 -13.67
CA ALA A 39 -8.93 -19.55 -13.11
C ALA A 39 -7.83 -20.53 -12.65
N CYS A 40 -8.19 -21.59 -11.92
CA CYS A 40 -7.24 -22.63 -11.50
C CYS A 40 -6.58 -23.35 -12.67
N GLU A 41 -7.35 -23.73 -13.68
CA GLU A 41 -6.83 -24.35 -14.92
C GLU A 41 -5.82 -23.44 -15.59
N ARG A 42 -6.15 -22.15 -15.73
CA ARG A 42 -5.28 -21.16 -16.37
C ARG A 42 -3.98 -20.93 -15.60
N ILE A 43 -4.06 -20.92 -14.27
CA ILE A 43 -2.90 -20.80 -13.36
C ILE A 43 -2.05 -22.08 -13.36
N GLY A 44 -2.61 -23.22 -13.76
CA GLY A 44 -1.94 -24.52 -13.70
C GLY A 44 -1.87 -25.07 -12.27
N ILE A 45 -2.94 -24.90 -11.50
CA ILE A 45 -3.11 -25.46 -10.16
C ILE A 45 -4.41 -26.26 -10.06
N GLU A 46 -4.44 -27.24 -9.16
CA GLU A 46 -5.67 -27.97 -8.86
C GLU A 46 -6.64 -27.10 -8.04
N ARG A 47 -7.95 -27.26 -8.26
CA ARG A 47 -8.98 -26.59 -7.44
C ARG A 47 -8.82 -26.90 -5.94
N ARG A 48 -8.42 -28.12 -5.61
CA ARG A 48 -8.18 -28.53 -4.22
C ARG A 48 -7.07 -27.69 -3.59
N THR A 49 -6.01 -27.37 -4.34
CA THR A 49 -4.93 -26.47 -3.91
C THR A 49 -5.46 -25.11 -3.53
N PHE A 50 -6.35 -24.52 -4.35
CA PHE A 50 -6.99 -23.24 -4.03
C PHE A 50 -7.84 -23.32 -2.75
N TYR A 51 -8.65 -24.35 -2.58
CA TYR A 51 -9.48 -24.49 -1.37
C TYR A 51 -8.63 -24.60 -0.10
N HIS A 52 -7.50 -25.30 -0.17
CA HIS A 52 -6.54 -25.40 0.93
C HIS A 52 -5.88 -24.07 1.31
N TRP A 53 -5.86 -23.06 0.43
CA TRP A 53 -5.25 -21.77 0.77
C TRP A 53 -5.96 -21.08 1.93
N ARG A 54 -7.27 -21.32 2.14
CA ARG A 54 -8.02 -20.71 3.25
C ARG A 54 -7.49 -21.14 4.61
N ASP A 55 -7.12 -22.41 4.74
CA ASP A 55 -6.64 -22.99 5.99
C ASP A 55 -5.11 -23.00 6.10
N ALA A 56 -4.41 -22.89 4.97
CA ALA A 56 -2.95 -22.81 4.96
C ALA A 56 -2.45 -21.52 5.63
N LYS A 57 -1.44 -21.67 6.51
CA LYS A 57 -0.72 -20.54 7.12
C LYS A 57 0.03 -19.71 6.07
N GLN A 58 0.62 -20.38 5.08
CA GLN A 58 1.35 -19.75 3.98
C GLN A 58 1.14 -20.53 2.68
N ILE A 59 1.19 -19.80 1.57
CA ILE A 59 1.16 -20.36 0.22
C ILE A 59 2.62 -20.54 -0.25
N SER A 60 2.93 -21.62 -0.98
CA SER A 60 4.30 -21.86 -1.45
C SER A 60 4.75 -20.80 -2.46
N SER A 61 6.04 -20.43 -2.43
CA SER A 61 6.60 -19.43 -3.36
C SER A 61 6.36 -19.81 -4.82
N GLU A 62 6.46 -21.10 -5.16
CA GLU A 62 6.14 -21.59 -6.51
C GLU A 62 4.69 -21.29 -6.91
N THR A 63 3.73 -21.52 -6.01
CA THR A 63 2.32 -21.23 -6.27
C THR A 63 2.08 -19.73 -6.43
N LYS A 64 2.72 -18.91 -5.58
CA LYS A 64 2.68 -17.44 -5.72
C LYS A 64 3.20 -17.01 -7.09
N ALA A 65 4.32 -17.59 -7.55
CA ALA A 65 4.88 -17.31 -8.87
C ALA A 65 3.93 -17.73 -10.01
N LYS A 66 3.25 -18.88 -9.91
CA LYS A 66 2.25 -19.31 -10.92
C LYS A 66 1.10 -18.31 -11.03
N VAL A 67 0.52 -17.92 -9.90
CA VAL A 67 -0.58 -16.94 -9.86
C VAL A 67 -0.12 -15.60 -10.43
N LEU A 68 1.04 -15.10 -9.99
CA LEU A 68 1.57 -13.81 -10.42
C LEU A 68 1.94 -13.80 -11.91
N LYS A 69 2.48 -14.92 -12.43
CA LYS A 69 2.79 -15.05 -13.86
C LYS A 69 1.54 -14.89 -14.71
N VAL A 70 0.46 -15.60 -14.38
CA VAL A 70 -0.80 -15.49 -15.13
C VAL A 70 -1.42 -14.10 -14.98
N ALA A 71 -1.36 -13.50 -13.80
CA ALA A 71 -1.79 -12.11 -13.60
C ALA A 71 -1.00 -11.13 -14.50
N LEU A 72 0.32 -11.26 -14.60
CA LEU A 72 1.16 -10.45 -15.49
C LEU A 72 0.86 -10.68 -16.97
N GLU A 73 0.60 -11.92 -17.37
CA GLU A 73 0.25 -12.27 -18.76
C GLU A 73 -1.10 -11.69 -19.18
N GLU A 74 -2.08 -11.70 -18.28
CA GLU A 74 -3.46 -11.35 -18.59
C GLU A 74 -3.78 -9.88 -18.29
N HIS A 75 -3.23 -9.33 -17.21
CA HIS A 75 -3.48 -8.00 -16.68
C HIS A 75 -2.16 -7.28 -16.32
N PRO A 76 -1.26 -7.03 -17.30
CA PRO A 76 0.07 -6.51 -17.01
C PRO A 76 0.04 -5.15 -16.30
N ILE A 77 -0.86 -4.25 -16.71
CA ILE A 77 -0.95 -2.90 -16.12
C ILE A 77 -1.43 -2.99 -14.67
N ASP A 78 -2.59 -3.61 -14.43
CA ASP A 78 -3.17 -3.73 -13.08
C ASP A 78 -2.24 -4.49 -12.13
N THR A 79 -1.59 -5.55 -12.63
CA THR A 79 -0.66 -6.37 -11.82
C THR A 79 0.62 -5.63 -11.48
N LEU A 80 1.21 -4.88 -12.42
CA LEU A 80 2.40 -4.07 -12.13
C LEU A 80 2.08 -2.92 -11.17
N GLU A 81 0.90 -2.29 -11.33
CA GLU A 81 0.44 -1.26 -10.40
C GLU A 81 0.22 -1.84 -8.99
N PHE A 82 -0.41 -3.02 -8.90
CA PHE A 82 -0.57 -3.77 -7.65
C PHE A 82 0.78 -4.03 -6.97
N LEU A 83 1.77 -4.55 -7.70
CA LEU A 83 3.12 -4.80 -7.16
C LEU A 83 3.80 -3.51 -6.69
N ALA A 84 3.67 -2.42 -7.44
CA ALA A 84 4.22 -1.12 -7.07
C ALA A 84 3.61 -0.59 -5.75
N ARG A 85 2.29 -0.71 -5.59
CA ARG A 85 1.59 -0.32 -4.35
C ARG A 85 2.05 -1.15 -3.16
N LYS A 86 2.14 -2.48 -3.31
CA LYS A 86 2.60 -3.37 -2.22
C LYS A 86 4.06 -3.12 -1.84
N SER A 87 4.92 -2.86 -2.83
CA SER A 87 6.31 -2.50 -2.59
C SER A 87 6.42 -1.19 -1.81
N ARG A 88 5.67 -0.15 -2.23
CA ARG A 88 5.60 1.14 -1.53
C ARG A 88 5.12 0.99 -0.09
N GLY A 89 4.10 0.18 0.15
CA GLY A 89 3.59 -0.09 1.51
C GLY A 89 4.66 -0.68 2.43
N ARG A 90 5.43 -1.65 1.95
CA ARG A 90 6.52 -2.27 2.73
C ARG A 90 7.67 -1.32 2.99
N THR A 91 8.06 -0.53 1.99
CA THR A 91 9.09 0.49 2.19
C THR A 91 8.64 1.48 3.27
N LYS A 92 7.37 1.91 3.25
CA LYS A 92 6.80 2.75 4.30
C LYS A 92 6.89 2.09 5.68
N GLU A 93 6.47 0.83 5.82
CA GLU A 93 6.52 0.10 7.11
C GLU A 93 7.95 0.00 7.67
N VAL A 94 8.94 -0.30 6.80
CA VAL A 94 10.35 -0.36 7.20
C VAL A 94 10.87 1.02 7.61
N LEU A 95 10.52 2.07 6.88
CA LEU A 95 10.92 3.44 7.20
C LEU A 95 10.27 3.94 8.50
N GLU A 96 8.99 3.62 8.74
CA GLU A 96 8.31 3.93 10.00
C GLU A 96 9.04 3.31 11.19
N LEU A 97 9.45 2.04 11.06
CA LEU A 97 10.21 1.35 12.10
C LEU A 97 11.61 1.97 12.29
N LEU A 98 12.33 2.26 11.22
CA LEU A 98 13.65 2.90 11.27
C LEU A 98 13.59 4.26 11.98
N ILE A 99 12.61 5.09 11.61
CA ILE A 99 12.40 6.42 12.21
C ILE A 99 12.10 6.28 13.70
N GLU A 100 11.26 5.32 14.10
CA GLU A 100 10.96 5.08 15.51
C GLU A 100 12.19 4.61 16.30
N PHE A 101 13.03 3.74 15.71
CA PHE A 101 14.29 3.32 16.34
C PHE A 101 15.26 4.50 16.52
N LEU A 102 15.40 5.35 15.50
CA LEU A 102 16.23 6.55 15.59
C LEU A 102 15.69 7.51 16.66
N ARG A 103 14.38 7.77 16.68
CA ARG A 103 13.73 8.63 17.67
C ARG A 103 13.96 8.14 19.09
N ARG A 104 13.77 6.84 19.36
CA ARG A 104 14.05 6.25 20.68
C ARG A 104 15.51 6.35 21.06
N GLY A 105 16.40 5.99 20.14
CA GLY A 105 17.84 6.10 20.37
C GLY A 105 18.28 7.51 20.75
N ILE A 106 17.73 8.54 20.10
CA ILE A 106 18.03 9.95 20.44
C ILE A 106 17.53 10.33 21.84
N ILE A 107 16.36 9.83 22.25
CA ILE A 107 15.76 10.14 23.56
C ILE A 107 16.48 9.41 24.70
N GLU A 108 16.93 8.19 24.46
CA GLU A 108 17.49 7.30 25.49
C GLU A 108 19.02 7.41 25.62
N GLU A 109 19.74 7.94 24.63
CA GLU A 109 21.20 8.05 24.65
C GLU A 109 21.66 9.19 25.57
N GLU A 110 22.46 8.85 26.58
CA GLU A 110 23.00 9.81 27.55
C GLU A 110 24.25 10.52 27.04
N ASP A 111 25.05 9.87 26.18
CA ASP A 111 26.24 10.49 25.60
C ASP A 111 25.88 11.47 24.49
N SER A 112 26.16 12.75 24.72
CA SER A 112 25.82 13.83 23.79
C SER A 112 26.41 13.64 22.39
N LYS A 113 27.59 13.02 22.24
CA LYS A 113 28.20 12.81 20.92
C LYS A 113 27.48 11.71 20.15
N ARG A 114 27.14 10.61 20.82
CA ARG A 114 26.35 9.53 20.22
C ARG A 114 24.94 9.97 19.86
N ALA A 115 24.30 10.80 20.69
CA ALA A 115 23.01 11.39 20.36
C ALA A 115 23.10 12.27 19.08
N GLU A 116 24.16 13.08 18.94
CA GLU A 116 24.41 13.88 17.73
C GLU A 116 24.62 13.00 16.48
N GLU A 117 25.32 11.87 16.60
CA GLU A 117 25.47 10.90 15.52
C GLU A 117 24.13 10.29 15.07
N LEU A 118 23.22 10.00 16.02
CA LEU A 118 21.89 9.51 15.72
C LEU A 118 21.02 10.57 15.03
N VAL A 119 21.12 11.83 15.45
CA VAL A 119 20.45 12.96 14.77
C VAL A 119 20.93 13.08 13.32
N LYS A 120 22.25 13.06 13.09
CA LYS A 120 22.82 13.09 11.73
C LYS A 120 22.33 11.93 10.86
N ARG A 121 22.28 10.71 11.42
CA ARG A 121 21.71 9.56 10.70
C ARG A 121 20.22 9.77 10.37
N ALA A 122 19.45 10.40 11.24
CA ALA A 122 18.05 10.71 10.97
C ALA A 122 17.93 11.75 9.84
N GLU A 123 18.77 12.78 9.84
CA GLU A 123 18.84 13.77 8.75
C GLU A 123 19.20 13.08 7.42
N ASP A 124 20.19 12.21 7.40
CA ASP A 124 20.61 11.46 6.21
C ASP A 124 19.45 10.61 5.66
N VAL A 125 18.75 9.87 6.53
CA VAL A 125 17.58 9.05 6.13
C VAL A 125 16.47 9.94 5.58
N ILE A 126 16.15 11.07 6.24
CA ILE A 126 15.12 11.99 5.75
C ILE A 126 15.51 12.51 4.36
N ASN A 127 16.75 12.95 4.18
CA ASN A 127 17.23 13.50 2.91
C ASN A 127 17.22 12.45 1.79
N GLU A 128 17.65 11.21 2.07
CA GLU A 128 17.66 10.11 1.11
C GLU A 128 16.25 9.82 0.56
N PHE A 129 15.23 9.78 1.44
CA PHE A 129 13.86 9.43 1.06
C PHE A 129 12.94 10.63 0.80
N SER A 130 13.47 11.86 0.86
CA SER A 130 12.71 13.09 0.54
C SER A 130 12.47 13.27 -0.96
N THR A 131 13.32 12.67 -1.80
CA THR A 131 13.17 12.73 -3.26
C THR A 131 12.00 11.84 -3.70
N PRO A 132 10.95 12.40 -4.34
CA PRO A 132 9.83 11.60 -4.81
C PRO A 132 10.26 10.54 -5.82
N ILE A 133 9.68 9.33 -5.76
CA ILE A 133 10.04 8.24 -6.68
C ILE A 133 9.88 8.61 -8.16
N THR A 134 8.98 9.55 -8.46
CA THR A 134 8.74 10.08 -9.81
C THR A 134 9.97 10.79 -10.38
N GLU A 135 10.84 11.34 -9.53
CA GLU A 135 12.08 11.99 -9.98
C GLU A 135 13.04 10.96 -10.58
N TYR A 136 13.13 9.75 -10.01
CA TYR A 136 13.94 8.67 -10.59
C TYR A 136 13.34 8.10 -11.88
N LEU A 137 12.07 8.38 -12.16
CA LEU A 137 11.32 7.89 -13.32
C LEU A 137 10.99 9.00 -14.32
N HIS A 138 11.65 10.16 -14.22
CA HIS A 138 11.30 11.35 -15.01
C HIS A 138 11.40 11.09 -16.52
N HIS A 139 12.37 10.30 -16.96
CA HIS A 139 12.51 9.92 -18.37
C HIS A 139 11.36 9.03 -18.85
N GLU A 140 10.98 8.02 -18.07
CA GLU A 140 9.85 7.13 -18.36
C GLU A 140 8.54 7.90 -18.41
N ILE A 141 8.34 8.81 -17.45
CA ILE A 141 7.16 9.67 -17.37
C ILE A 141 7.11 10.62 -18.58
N ALA A 142 8.24 11.25 -18.94
CA ALA A 142 8.32 12.13 -20.10
C ALA A 142 7.96 11.39 -21.40
N ARG A 143 8.51 10.18 -21.62
CA ARG A 143 8.17 9.35 -22.77
C ARG A 143 6.70 8.93 -22.80
N LEU A 144 6.11 8.63 -21.63
CA LEU A 144 4.69 8.30 -21.52
C LEU A 144 3.81 9.50 -21.89
N ILE A 145 4.15 10.69 -21.38
CA ILE A 145 3.46 11.94 -21.67
C ILE A 145 3.54 12.28 -23.17
N GLU A 146 4.73 12.17 -23.77
CA GLU A 146 4.94 12.37 -25.20
C GLU A 146 4.09 11.40 -26.04
N ALA A 147 4.07 10.12 -25.67
CA ALA A 147 3.25 9.11 -26.35
C ALA A 147 1.76 9.44 -26.26
N ALA A 148 1.27 9.95 -25.13
CA ALA A 148 -0.12 10.37 -24.98
C ALA A 148 -0.44 11.62 -25.83
N TYR A 149 0.42 12.63 -25.81
CA TYR A 149 0.27 13.84 -26.62
C TYR A 149 0.28 13.55 -28.12
N SER A 150 1.13 12.62 -28.58
CA SER A 150 1.15 12.20 -29.99
C SER A 150 -0.19 11.61 -30.47
N ARG A 151 -1.05 11.20 -29.54
CA ARG A 151 -2.39 10.67 -29.78
C ARG A 151 -3.51 11.66 -29.43
N GLY A 152 -3.19 12.90 -29.08
CA GLY A 152 -4.16 13.94 -28.76
C GLY A 152 -4.71 13.89 -27.33
N PHE A 153 -4.05 13.18 -26.41
CA PHE A 153 -4.43 13.13 -25.00
C PHE A 153 -3.50 14.00 -24.15
N GLU A 154 -4.05 14.66 -23.14
CA GLU A 154 -3.27 15.40 -22.13
C GLU A 154 -3.18 14.60 -20.81
N ILE A 155 -1.98 14.50 -20.26
CA ILE A 155 -1.76 13.95 -18.92
C ILE A 155 -1.44 15.09 -17.96
N LYS A 156 -2.32 15.31 -16.98
CA LYS A 156 -2.11 16.29 -15.91
C LYS A 156 -1.42 15.63 -14.73
N THR A 157 -0.17 16.02 -14.46
CA THR A 157 0.55 15.60 -13.25
C THR A 157 0.46 16.69 -12.18
N ARG A 158 0.24 16.30 -10.92
CA ARG A 158 0.37 17.23 -9.79
C ARG A 158 1.83 17.29 -9.41
N SER A 159 2.43 18.48 -9.48
CA SER A 159 3.76 18.71 -8.90
C SER A 159 3.62 18.77 -7.37
N HIS A 160 4.32 17.91 -6.65
CA HIS A 160 4.47 18.03 -5.21
C HIS A 160 5.66 18.95 -4.95
N ALA A 161 5.43 20.27 -4.92
CA ALA A 161 6.40 21.18 -4.34
C ALA A 161 6.57 20.79 -2.87
N GLY A 162 7.82 20.54 -2.46
CA GLY A 162 8.16 19.92 -1.19
C GLY A 162 7.44 20.54 -0.01
N THR A 163 6.78 19.71 0.79
CA THR A 163 6.26 20.11 2.10
C THR A 163 7.47 20.49 2.95
N GLN A 164 7.66 21.78 3.22
CA GLN A 164 8.65 22.20 4.21
C GLN A 164 8.26 21.56 5.54
N LEU A 165 9.11 20.66 6.04
CA LEU A 165 8.99 20.14 7.39
C LEU A 165 9.06 21.33 8.36
N PRO A 166 8.18 21.42 9.37
CA PRO A 166 8.24 22.51 10.32
C PRO A 166 9.58 22.47 11.06
N THR A 167 10.47 23.39 10.70
CA THR A 167 11.72 23.63 11.42
C THR A 167 11.37 24.39 12.69
N THR A 168 10.95 23.68 13.73
CA THR A 168 10.88 24.27 15.06
C THR A 168 12.30 24.54 15.51
N GLN A 169 12.68 25.82 15.60
CA GLN A 169 13.96 26.21 16.18
C GLN A 169 14.00 25.74 17.63
N LEU A 170 15.03 24.96 17.98
CA LEU A 170 15.29 24.50 19.34
C LEU A 170 15.79 25.70 20.17
N GLY A 171 14.86 26.57 20.55
CA GLY A 171 15.08 27.61 21.55
C GLY A 171 15.11 26.95 22.93
N THR A 172 16.24 27.06 23.59
CA THR A 172 16.52 26.75 24.99
C THR A 172 15.31 26.96 25.91
N LEU A 173 14.79 25.86 26.46
CA LEU A 173 13.98 25.88 27.69
C LEU A 173 14.76 25.09 28.75
N VAL A 174 15.52 25.86 29.52
CA VAL A 174 15.98 25.48 30.85
C VAL A 174 14.81 25.74 31.83
N GLU A 175 14.80 24.93 32.88
CA GLU A 175 13.98 24.95 34.12
C GLU A 175 12.73 24.05 34.19
N GLU A 176 12.99 22.88 34.79
CA GLU A 176 12.30 22.22 35.91
C GLU A 176 10.78 22.44 36.11
N GLN A 177 10.00 21.35 36.17
CA GLN A 177 9.59 20.74 37.45
C GLN A 177 8.65 19.54 37.25
N GLU A 178 9.01 18.46 37.94
CA GLU A 178 8.16 17.47 38.64
C GLU A 178 7.08 16.67 37.87
N ARG A 179 7.36 15.37 37.71
CA ARG A 179 6.34 14.31 37.70
C ARG A 179 5.60 14.27 39.05
N PRO A 180 4.34 13.81 39.07
CA PRO A 180 4.16 12.43 39.55
C PRO A 180 3.21 11.55 38.73
N CYS A 181 3.61 10.27 38.69
CA CYS A 181 2.87 9.02 38.53
C CYS A 181 1.38 9.00 38.14
N PHE A 182 1.12 8.19 37.09
CA PHE A 182 0.28 6.99 37.12
C PHE A 182 -1.02 7.05 37.96
N MET A 183 -2.17 7.19 37.30
CA MET A 183 -3.42 6.60 37.79
C MET A 183 -4.22 5.99 36.63
N MET A 184 -4.67 4.77 36.85
CA MET A 184 -5.30 3.88 35.89
C MET A 184 -6.72 4.30 35.50
N TYR A 185 -7.11 3.84 34.31
CA TYR A 185 -8.49 3.77 33.84
C TYR A 185 -9.43 3.08 34.84
N VAL A 186 -10.58 3.70 35.08
CA VAL A 186 -11.84 3.00 35.35
C VAL A 186 -12.95 3.71 34.56
N GLU A 187 -13.35 3.12 33.44
CA GLU A 187 -14.66 3.36 32.85
C GLU A 187 -15.67 2.44 33.53
N THR A 188 -16.77 3.00 34.05
CA THR A 188 -18.09 2.35 34.01
C THR A 188 -19.16 3.32 34.47
N SER A 189 -20.09 3.65 33.57
CA SER A 189 -21.51 3.69 33.92
C SER A 189 -22.36 3.58 32.65
N VAL A 190 -23.48 2.91 32.85
CA VAL A 190 -24.39 2.30 31.90
C VAL A 190 -25.59 3.22 31.63
N SER A 191 -26.22 3.04 30.47
CA SER A 191 -27.68 2.92 30.26
C SER A 191 -28.44 3.97 29.43
N THR A 192 -28.91 3.48 28.26
CA THR A 192 -30.29 3.47 27.74
C THR A 192 -31.00 4.77 27.30
N GLY A 193 -31.52 4.77 26.06
CA GLY A 193 -32.52 5.75 25.59
C GLY A 193 -33.00 5.59 24.13
N THR A 194 -33.85 4.60 23.91
CA THR A 194 -34.97 4.39 22.94
C THR A 194 -35.35 5.46 21.86
N VAL A 195 -35.36 4.99 20.59
CA VAL A 195 -36.34 5.16 19.45
C VAL A 195 -36.70 6.55 18.88
N THR A 196 -36.59 6.69 17.53
CA THR A 196 -37.72 7.03 16.62
C THR A 196 -37.39 6.83 15.14
N VAL A 197 -38.38 6.32 14.43
CA VAL A 197 -38.47 5.98 12.99
C VAL A 197 -39.00 7.20 12.22
N PHE A 198 -38.55 7.41 10.97
CA PHE A 198 -39.38 8.01 9.92
C PHE A 198 -38.97 7.50 8.52
N GLU A 199 -39.91 6.85 7.84
CA GLU A 199 -39.92 6.60 6.39
C GLU A 199 -40.53 7.80 5.65
N SER A 200 -40.08 8.05 4.41
CA SER A 200 -40.96 8.54 3.34
C SER A 200 -40.33 8.28 1.95
N GLU A 201 -41.18 7.83 1.03
CA GLU A 201 -40.92 7.31 -0.31
C GLU A 201 -40.49 8.35 -1.37
N ALA A 202 -39.92 7.80 -2.46
CA ALA A 202 -39.44 8.41 -3.72
C ALA A 202 -40.64 8.92 -4.61
N PRO A 203 -40.51 9.36 -5.91
CA PRO A 203 -39.58 8.87 -6.95
C PRO A 203 -39.10 9.88 -8.06
N GLN A 204 -38.10 9.44 -8.84
CA GLN A 204 -38.10 9.34 -10.32
C GLN A 204 -36.82 9.79 -11.06
N VAL A 205 -36.57 9.03 -12.14
CA VAL A 205 -35.84 9.30 -13.39
C VAL A 205 -34.32 9.07 -13.42
N ALA A 206 -33.94 8.01 -14.15
CA ALA A 206 -32.58 7.70 -14.60
C ALA A 206 -32.13 8.64 -15.74
N PRO A 207 -30.82 8.77 -15.97
CA PRO A 207 -30.33 8.22 -17.22
C PRO A 207 -29.04 7.40 -17.07
N GLU A 208 -28.86 6.53 -18.06
CA GLU A 208 -27.78 5.58 -18.25
C GLU A 208 -26.39 6.22 -18.24
N ALA A 209 -25.45 5.59 -17.53
CA ALA A 209 -24.02 5.74 -17.76
C ALA A 209 -23.33 4.39 -17.49
N HIS A 210 -23.24 3.59 -18.54
CA HIS A 210 -22.24 2.53 -18.61
C HIS A 210 -20.85 3.18 -18.75
N VAL A 211 -19.85 2.53 -18.15
CA VAL A 211 -18.39 2.80 -18.24
C VAL A 211 -17.81 3.77 -17.21
N LEU A 212 -17.60 3.26 -15.98
CA LEU A 212 -16.45 3.55 -15.09
C LEU A 212 -16.67 2.85 -13.73
N LYS A 213 -16.50 1.53 -13.66
CA LYS A 213 -16.59 0.76 -12.38
C LYS A 213 -15.27 0.16 -11.91
N SER A 214 -14.19 0.28 -12.68
CA SER A 214 -12.93 -0.40 -12.36
C SER A 214 -11.98 0.40 -11.47
N LEU A 215 -12.07 1.74 -11.44
CA LEU A 215 -11.13 2.59 -10.68
C LEU A 215 -11.53 2.83 -9.22
N GLU A 216 -12.82 2.87 -8.88
CA GLU A 216 -13.26 3.25 -7.52
C GLU A 216 -13.26 2.10 -6.49
N ARG A 217 -13.00 0.86 -6.93
CA ARG A 217 -13.18 -0.33 -6.08
C ARG A 217 -11.99 -0.64 -5.18
N TRP A 218 -10.83 -0.02 -5.40
CA TRP A 218 -9.56 -0.39 -4.76
C TRP A 218 -9.14 0.57 -3.62
N GLY A 219 -9.93 1.60 -3.32
CA GLY A 219 -9.63 2.63 -2.29
C GLY A 219 -10.34 2.43 -0.93
N ARG A 220 -11.14 1.38 -0.78
CA ARG A 220 -11.66 0.93 0.53
C ARG A 220 -10.93 -0.35 0.88
N TRP A 221 -11.02 -0.83 2.12
CA TRP A 221 -10.44 -2.11 2.56
C TRP A 221 -8.94 -2.04 2.94
N SER A 222 -8.58 -1.05 3.75
CA SER A 222 -7.45 -1.13 4.69
C SER A 222 -7.89 -0.61 6.06
N THR A 223 -8.82 -1.33 6.70
CA THR A 223 -9.08 -1.28 8.15
C THR A 223 -9.81 -2.56 8.54
N GLN A 224 -9.06 -3.45 9.20
CA GLN A 224 -9.39 -4.44 10.24
C GLN A 224 -8.61 -5.74 10.05
#